data_AF-A0A6I5A5T1-F1
#
_entry.id   AF-A0A6I5A5T1-F1
#
_cell.length_a   1.000
_cell.length_b   1.000
_cell.length_c   1.000
_cell.angle_alpha   90.00
_cell.angle_beta   90.00
_cell.angle_gamma   90.00
#
_symmetry.space_group_name_H-M   'P 1'
#
loop_
_entity.id
_entity.type
_entity.pdbx_description
1 polymer ?
#
loop_
_entity_poly.entity_id
_entity_poly.type
_entity_poly.pdbx_seq_one_letter_code
_entity_poly.pdbx_strand_id
1 'polypeptide(L)'
;MIQPQNNSSTFQWHQWTEQDAQHAIAPFLQEGFEASLHNVQRMLSLQYDSETTAQLMKTLCLETNSDLNQRHALEYMYMNAFFQELLDMIEKNKVSSNPTNRQWAYIYELIWNRIAKKPDPNLTLQKIKELIPLDEGSEVLQTFLIQYSYFDLLAYGEFGNYYQRLVEQVSGIDSPFLSYYFQLRLEDFQFYYHWKRNEVIIARKYAFRALNKTMSPFKKCHLQIALAESYSIIDYDQAIFHMNEALNIADYYQFAIRDAIRTRFYPFISAVHNKTEGVTTTDLPEQAHLAAARGDVGKVQEILGDCEELTPFQEYYLGLATQSVRLLTNSYRRLMNEYGDYYYAMLPFQELQRIKTHNTITL
;
A
#
# COMPACT_ATOMS: atom_id res chain seq x y z
N MET A 1 52.52 -1.30 -24.43
CA MET A 1 51.39 -0.82 -25.25
C MET A 1 50.46 -1.99 -25.50
N ILE A 2 49.46 -2.16 -24.64
CA ILE A 2 48.34 -3.11 -24.84
C ILE A 2 47.11 -2.32 -24.42
N GLN A 3 46.25 -2.00 -25.38
CA GLN A 3 44.98 -1.32 -25.13
C GLN A 3 44.01 -2.27 -24.42
N PRO A 4 43.19 -1.77 -23.48
CA PRO A 4 42.12 -2.56 -22.90
C PRO A 4 40.98 -2.69 -23.93
N GLN A 5 40.59 -3.93 -24.20
CA GLN A 5 39.42 -4.25 -25.01
C GLN A 5 38.15 -3.83 -24.26
N ASN A 6 37.41 -2.91 -24.87
CA ASN A 6 36.02 -2.61 -24.53
C ASN A 6 35.16 -3.84 -24.79
N ASN A 7 34.83 -4.61 -23.75
CA ASN A 7 33.72 -5.55 -23.77
C ASN A 7 32.45 -4.82 -23.31
N SER A 8 31.84 -4.05 -24.22
CA SER A 8 30.44 -3.65 -24.09
C SER A 8 29.56 -4.78 -24.63
N SER A 9 29.29 -5.79 -23.81
CA SER A 9 28.23 -6.76 -24.11
C SER A 9 26.89 -6.08 -23.85
N THR A 10 26.29 -5.51 -24.89
CA THR A 10 24.88 -5.12 -24.90
C THR A 10 24.04 -6.36 -24.67
N PHE A 11 23.51 -6.51 -23.45
CA PHE A 11 22.48 -7.48 -23.12
C PHE A 11 21.21 -7.06 -23.89
N GLN A 12 20.97 -7.67 -25.04
CA GLN A 12 19.71 -7.48 -25.75
C GLN A 12 18.65 -8.31 -25.04
N TRP A 13 17.76 -7.63 -24.31
CA TRP A 13 16.53 -8.23 -23.80
C TRP A 13 15.74 -8.77 -25.01
N HIS A 14 15.48 -10.09 -25.03
CA HIS A 14 14.52 -10.65 -25.97
C HIS A 14 13.16 -10.04 -25.66
N GLN A 15 12.68 -9.15 -26.52
CA GLN A 15 11.32 -8.62 -26.41
C GLN A 15 10.37 -9.75 -26.83
N TRP A 16 9.70 -10.35 -25.84
CA TRP A 16 8.68 -11.36 -26.08
C TRP A 16 7.57 -10.78 -26.95
N THR A 17 7.32 -11.42 -28.08
CA THR A 17 6.14 -11.12 -28.90
C THR A 17 4.91 -11.79 -28.30
N GLU A 18 3.72 -11.30 -28.65
CA GLU A 18 2.45 -11.94 -28.28
C GLU A 18 2.40 -13.39 -28.76
N GLN A 19 2.97 -13.68 -29.93
CA GLN A 19 3.06 -15.02 -30.48
C GLN A 19 3.99 -15.94 -29.67
N ASP A 20 5.12 -15.43 -29.18
CA ASP A 20 6.02 -16.17 -28.28
C ASP A 20 5.30 -16.53 -26.97
N ALA A 21 4.57 -15.57 -26.41
CA ALA A 21 3.80 -15.77 -25.18
C ALA A 21 2.72 -16.83 -25.36
N GLN A 22 1.94 -16.75 -26.43
CA GLN A 22 0.91 -17.75 -26.77
C GLN A 22 1.52 -19.16 -26.93
N HIS A 23 2.64 -19.27 -27.64
CA HIS A 23 3.32 -20.55 -27.81
C HIS A 23 3.78 -21.14 -26.48
N ALA A 24 4.30 -20.31 -25.57
CA ALA A 24 4.77 -20.75 -24.25
C ALA A 24 3.63 -21.22 -23.32
N ILE A 25 2.43 -20.62 -23.42
CA ILE A 25 1.31 -20.96 -22.53
C ILE A 25 0.35 -22.02 -23.10
N ALA A 26 0.31 -22.21 -24.43
CA ALA A 26 -0.60 -23.13 -25.10
C ALA A 26 -0.65 -24.55 -24.49
N PRO A 27 0.46 -25.16 -24.03
CA PRO A 27 0.42 -26.48 -23.40
C PRO A 27 -0.45 -26.56 -22.14
N PHE A 28 -0.72 -25.43 -21.48
CA PHE A 28 -1.46 -25.35 -20.21
C PHE A 28 -2.96 -25.05 -20.37
N LEU A 29 -3.40 -24.72 -21.59
CA LEU A 29 -4.77 -24.29 -21.91
C LEU A 29 -5.58 -25.36 -22.66
N GLN A 30 -5.32 -26.64 -22.37
CA GLN A 30 -5.99 -27.75 -23.06
C GLN A 30 -7.49 -27.80 -22.70
N GLU A 31 -8.34 -27.94 -23.71
CA GLU A 31 -9.79 -27.98 -23.55
C GLU A 31 -10.21 -29.12 -22.60
N GLY A 32 -10.97 -28.78 -21.56
CA GLY A 32 -11.42 -29.72 -20.53
C GLY A 32 -10.37 -30.11 -19.48
N PHE A 33 -9.10 -29.69 -19.65
CA PHE A 33 -8.03 -29.96 -18.68
C PHE A 33 -7.01 -28.82 -18.65
N GLU A 34 -7.41 -27.69 -18.07
CA GLU A 34 -6.48 -26.58 -17.83
C GLU A 34 -5.63 -26.84 -16.58
N ALA A 35 -4.33 -26.57 -16.70
CA ALA A 35 -3.43 -26.67 -15.55
C ALA A 35 -3.78 -25.60 -14.50
N SER A 36 -3.56 -25.92 -13.22
CA SER A 36 -3.73 -24.92 -12.17
C SER A 36 -2.72 -23.80 -12.31
N LEU A 37 -3.14 -22.54 -12.09
CA LEU A 37 -2.25 -21.38 -12.17
C LEU A 37 -1.01 -21.52 -11.26
N HIS A 38 -1.14 -22.20 -10.12
CA HIS A 38 -0.01 -22.48 -9.22
C HIS A 38 1.08 -23.32 -9.87
N ASN A 39 0.70 -24.42 -10.53
CA ASN A 39 1.66 -25.31 -11.17
C ASN A 39 2.34 -24.61 -12.35
N VAL A 40 1.56 -23.86 -13.14
CA VAL A 40 2.11 -23.12 -14.29
C VAL A 40 3.07 -22.04 -13.83
N GLN A 41 2.70 -21.24 -12.82
CA GLN A 41 3.59 -20.23 -12.25
C GLN A 41 4.90 -20.83 -11.77
N ARG A 42 4.85 -21.96 -11.05
CA ARG A 42 6.05 -22.67 -10.59
C ARG A 42 6.93 -23.13 -11.74
N MET A 43 6.35 -23.66 -12.81
CA MET A 43 7.10 -24.10 -13.99
C MET A 43 7.76 -22.92 -14.71
N LEU A 44 7.02 -21.83 -14.92
CA LEU A 44 7.53 -20.64 -15.59
C LEU A 44 8.63 -19.96 -14.78
N SER A 45 8.49 -19.86 -13.45
CA SER A 45 9.52 -19.30 -12.57
C SER A 45 10.83 -20.10 -12.53
N LEU A 46 10.83 -21.37 -12.97
CA LEU A 46 12.07 -22.15 -13.10
C LEU A 46 12.82 -21.87 -14.41
N GLN A 47 12.11 -21.34 -15.42
CA GLN A 47 12.63 -21.16 -16.78
C GLN A 47 12.91 -19.70 -17.10
N TYR A 48 12.15 -18.78 -16.50
CA TYR A 48 12.14 -17.37 -16.84
C TYR A 48 12.35 -16.50 -15.61
N ASP A 49 12.83 -15.28 -15.83
CA ASP A 49 12.91 -14.27 -14.77
C ASP A 49 11.50 -13.85 -14.28
N SER A 50 11.45 -13.06 -13.21
CA SER A 50 10.19 -12.66 -12.58
C SER A 50 9.29 -11.81 -13.47
N GLU A 51 9.86 -10.95 -14.31
CA GLU A 51 9.08 -10.05 -15.18
C GLU A 51 8.48 -10.85 -16.34
N THR A 52 9.29 -11.66 -17.00
CA THR A 52 8.82 -12.57 -18.06
C THR A 52 7.76 -13.55 -17.53
N THR A 53 8.00 -14.16 -16.37
CA THR A 53 7.00 -15.03 -15.71
C THR A 53 5.71 -14.27 -15.48
N ALA A 54 5.79 -13.02 -15.00
CA ALA A 54 4.61 -12.25 -14.68
C ALA A 54 3.75 -11.96 -15.91
N GLN A 55 4.38 -11.65 -17.05
CA GLN A 55 3.70 -11.42 -18.33
C GLN A 55 3.10 -12.70 -18.92
N LEU A 56 3.82 -13.83 -18.89
CA LEU A 56 3.28 -15.11 -19.38
C LEU A 56 2.06 -15.57 -18.56
N MET A 57 2.15 -15.44 -17.23
CA MET A 57 1.01 -15.71 -16.35
C MET A 57 -0.17 -14.77 -16.61
N LYS A 58 0.08 -13.50 -16.94
CA LYS A 58 -0.97 -12.54 -17.32
C LYS A 58 -1.72 -13.03 -18.56
N THR A 59 -1.00 -13.43 -19.61
CA THR A 59 -1.61 -13.95 -20.84
C THR A 59 -2.43 -15.22 -20.56
N LEU A 60 -1.86 -16.17 -19.81
CA LEU A 60 -2.57 -17.39 -19.37
C LEU A 60 -3.87 -17.07 -18.61
N CYS A 61 -3.83 -16.09 -17.71
CA CYS A 61 -4.99 -15.68 -16.92
C CYS A 61 -6.11 -15.07 -17.77
N LEU A 62 -5.80 -14.42 -18.90
CA LEU A 62 -6.81 -13.86 -19.81
C LEU A 62 -7.48 -14.96 -20.63
N GLU A 63 -6.71 -15.98 -21.04
CA GLU A 63 -7.16 -17.05 -21.94
C GLU A 63 -7.88 -18.21 -21.23
N THR A 64 -7.71 -18.36 -19.91
CA THR A 64 -8.32 -19.45 -19.13
C THR A 64 -9.86 -19.48 -19.18
N ASN A 65 -10.44 -20.67 -19.38
CA ASN A 65 -11.87 -20.94 -19.35
C ASN A 65 -12.31 -21.70 -18.09
N SER A 66 -11.37 -22.21 -17.29
CA SER A 66 -11.67 -22.83 -16.00
C SER A 66 -12.21 -21.82 -14.99
N ASP A 67 -13.38 -22.11 -14.40
CA ASP A 67 -14.00 -21.26 -13.37
C ASP A 67 -13.05 -20.97 -12.20
N LEU A 68 -12.30 -21.97 -11.75
CA LEU A 68 -11.34 -21.81 -10.66
C LEU A 68 -10.19 -20.87 -11.05
N ASN A 69 -9.62 -21.07 -12.24
CA ASN A 69 -8.53 -20.25 -12.73
C ASN A 69 -8.99 -18.81 -13.02
N GLN A 70 -10.23 -18.59 -13.46
CA GLN A 70 -10.79 -17.24 -13.64
C GLN A 70 -10.87 -16.47 -12.31
N ARG A 71 -11.23 -17.13 -11.20
CA ARG A 71 -11.22 -16.52 -9.86
C ARG A 71 -9.79 -16.23 -9.40
N HIS A 72 -8.89 -17.19 -9.55
CA HIS A 72 -7.48 -17.00 -9.23
C HIS A 72 -6.82 -15.90 -10.07
N ALA A 73 -7.20 -15.76 -11.34
CA ALA A 73 -6.75 -14.72 -12.24
C ALA A 73 -7.11 -13.31 -11.72
N LEU A 74 -8.30 -13.11 -11.15
CA LEU A 74 -8.65 -11.84 -10.51
C LEU A 74 -7.67 -11.47 -9.38
N GLU A 75 -7.34 -12.41 -8.51
CA GLU A 75 -6.34 -12.19 -7.44
C GLU A 75 -4.95 -11.93 -8.02
N TYR A 76 -4.56 -12.70 -9.03
CA TYR A 76 -3.28 -12.55 -9.69
C TYR A 76 -3.12 -11.15 -10.32
N MET A 77 -4.11 -10.69 -11.10
CA MET A 77 -4.08 -9.39 -11.76
C MET A 77 -4.00 -8.27 -10.73
N TYR A 78 -4.82 -8.34 -9.68
CA TYR A 78 -4.80 -7.36 -8.61
C TYR A 78 -3.45 -7.32 -7.88
N MET A 79 -2.93 -8.48 -7.49
CA MET A 79 -1.70 -8.56 -6.71
C MET A 79 -0.47 -8.17 -7.52
N ASN A 80 -0.52 -8.28 -8.85
CA ASN A 80 0.55 -7.83 -9.73
C ASN A 80 0.36 -6.42 -10.29
N ALA A 81 -0.75 -5.73 -9.97
CA ALA A 81 -1.12 -4.41 -10.47
C ALA A 81 -1.37 -4.35 -12.00
N PHE A 82 -1.82 -5.47 -12.59
CA PHE A 82 -2.34 -5.52 -13.96
C PHE A 82 -3.78 -5.02 -13.97
N PHE A 83 -3.97 -3.72 -13.70
CA PHE A 83 -5.29 -3.15 -13.44
C PHE A 83 -6.21 -3.12 -14.67
N GLN A 84 -5.66 -2.98 -15.87
CA GLN A 84 -6.46 -3.04 -17.09
C GLN A 84 -6.98 -4.46 -17.30
N GLU A 85 -6.10 -5.45 -17.22
CA GLU A 85 -6.45 -6.86 -17.36
C GLU A 85 -7.35 -7.35 -16.21
N LEU A 86 -7.23 -6.77 -15.01
CA LEU A 86 -8.15 -7.01 -13.91
C LEU A 86 -9.59 -6.62 -14.31
N LEU A 87 -9.78 -5.48 -14.99
CA LEU A 87 -11.10 -5.04 -15.45
C LEU A 87 -11.67 -6.00 -16.48
N ASP A 88 -10.84 -6.46 -17.43
CA ASP A 88 -11.25 -7.44 -18.43
C ASP A 88 -11.70 -8.75 -17.76
N MET A 89 -10.97 -9.21 -16.73
CA MET A 89 -11.34 -10.38 -15.96
C MET A 89 -12.60 -10.18 -15.11
N ILE A 90 -12.84 -8.97 -14.57
CA ILE A 90 -14.07 -8.64 -13.86
C ILE A 90 -15.27 -8.78 -14.82
N GLU A 91 -15.20 -8.18 -16.01
CA GLU A 91 -16.29 -8.26 -17.00
C GLU A 91 -16.53 -9.72 -17.47
N LYS A 92 -15.46 -10.48 -17.70
CA LYS A 92 -15.56 -11.91 -18.02
C LYS A 92 -16.30 -12.70 -16.93
N ASN A 93 -15.95 -12.48 -15.66
CA ASN A 93 -16.57 -13.22 -14.54
C ASN A 93 -18.01 -12.74 -14.23
N LYS A 94 -18.36 -11.47 -14.51
CA LYS A 94 -19.74 -10.94 -14.31
C LYS A 94 -20.79 -11.70 -15.12
N VAL A 95 -20.46 -12.11 -16.33
CA VAL A 95 -21.36 -12.84 -17.24
C VAL A 95 -21.28 -14.36 -17.11
N SER A 96 -20.44 -14.88 -16.21
CA SER A 96 -20.29 -16.32 -15.99
C SER A 96 -21.60 -16.96 -15.49
N SER A 97 -21.88 -18.18 -15.93
CA SER A 97 -22.96 -19.01 -15.39
C SER A 97 -22.69 -19.44 -13.95
N ASN A 98 -21.44 -19.46 -13.51
CA ASN A 98 -21.03 -19.83 -12.16
C ASN A 98 -21.30 -18.69 -11.14
N PRO A 99 -22.14 -18.90 -10.12
CA PRO A 99 -22.45 -17.87 -9.11
C PRO A 99 -21.22 -17.40 -8.32
N THR A 100 -20.26 -18.29 -8.05
CA THR A 100 -19.03 -17.95 -7.33
C THR A 100 -18.16 -17.01 -8.15
N ASN A 101 -18.02 -17.21 -9.48
CA ASN A 101 -17.31 -16.28 -10.36
C ASN A 101 -17.96 -14.89 -10.32
N ARG A 102 -19.30 -14.83 -10.42
CA ARG A 102 -20.02 -13.55 -10.35
C ARG A 102 -19.81 -12.83 -9.02
N GLN A 103 -19.78 -13.55 -7.90
CA GLN A 103 -19.48 -12.96 -6.60
C GLN A 103 -18.05 -12.44 -6.52
N TRP A 104 -17.07 -13.21 -7.01
CA TRP A 104 -15.69 -12.74 -7.09
C TRP A 104 -15.58 -11.47 -7.94
N ALA A 105 -16.21 -11.42 -9.11
CA ALA A 105 -16.25 -10.23 -9.94
C ALA A 105 -16.81 -9.01 -9.19
N TYR A 106 -17.89 -9.19 -8.43
CA TYR A 106 -18.47 -8.14 -7.59
C TYR A 106 -17.48 -7.63 -6.52
N ILE A 107 -16.81 -8.53 -5.80
CA ILE A 107 -15.82 -8.15 -4.78
C ILE A 107 -14.65 -7.38 -5.41
N TYR A 108 -14.10 -7.86 -6.53
CA TYR A 108 -13.00 -7.17 -7.22
C TYR A 108 -13.44 -5.85 -7.84
N GLU A 109 -14.68 -5.72 -8.29
CA GLU A 109 -15.25 -4.44 -8.71
C GLU A 109 -15.30 -3.45 -7.53
N LEU A 110 -15.68 -3.88 -6.32
CA LEU A 110 -15.61 -3.02 -5.13
C LEU A 110 -14.17 -2.60 -4.81
N ILE A 111 -13.22 -3.55 -4.88
CA ILE A 111 -11.78 -3.28 -4.67
C ILE A 111 -11.27 -2.26 -5.70
N TRP A 112 -11.61 -2.43 -6.97
CA TRP A 112 -11.22 -1.50 -8.03
C TRP A 112 -11.84 -0.11 -7.84
N ASN A 113 -13.16 -0.06 -7.60
CA ASN A 113 -13.87 1.20 -7.39
C ASN A 113 -13.29 1.98 -6.21
N ARG A 114 -12.90 1.30 -5.13
CA ARG A 114 -12.18 1.92 -4.00
C ARG A 114 -10.94 2.68 -4.47
N ILE A 115 -10.10 2.05 -5.29
CA ILE A 115 -8.82 2.63 -5.75
C ILE A 115 -9.05 3.73 -6.78
N ALA A 116 -9.89 3.48 -7.79
CA ALA A 116 -10.03 4.33 -8.96
C ALA A 116 -11.06 5.46 -8.79
N LYS A 117 -12.18 5.18 -8.11
CA LYS A 117 -13.31 6.11 -7.98
C LYS A 117 -13.41 6.75 -6.60
N LYS A 118 -12.75 6.18 -5.59
CA LYS A 118 -12.75 6.65 -4.19
C LYS A 118 -14.18 6.98 -3.70
N PRO A 119 -15.13 6.02 -3.77
CA PRO A 119 -16.47 6.20 -3.24
C PRO A 119 -16.42 6.43 -1.73
N ASP A 120 -17.54 6.87 -1.15
CA ASP A 120 -17.70 6.94 0.30
C ASP A 120 -17.34 5.57 0.94
N PRO A 121 -16.32 5.53 1.82
CA PRO A 121 -15.91 4.31 2.49
C PRO A 121 -17.02 3.68 3.34
N ASN A 122 -17.94 4.48 3.91
CA ASN A 122 -19.07 3.96 4.70
C ASN A 122 -20.04 3.15 3.84
N LEU A 123 -20.35 3.64 2.64
CA LEU A 123 -21.20 2.92 1.69
C LEU A 123 -20.54 1.62 1.21
N THR A 124 -19.22 1.65 1.01
CA THR A 124 -18.45 0.44 0.66
C THR A 124 -18.46 -0.57 1.80
N LEU A 125 -18.24 -0.12 3.04
CA LEU A 125 -18.27 -0.92 4.25
C LEU A 125 -19.64 -1.57 4.48
N GLN A 126 -20.73 -0.84 4.24
CA GLN A 126 -22.08 -1.38 4.34
C GLN A 126 -22.30 -2.51 3.34
N LYS A 127 -22.03 -2.26 2.04
CA LYS A 127 -22.20 -3.25 0.98
C LYS A 127 -21.42 -4.54 1.25
N ILE A 128 -20.18 -4.41 1.72
CA ILE A 128 -19.35 -5.59 1.97
C ILE A 128 -19.77 -6.36 3.21
N LYS A 129 -20.31 -5.70 4.25
CA LYS A 129 -20.85 -6.39 5.45
C LYS A 129 -22.14 -7.15 5.16
N GLU A 130 -22.94 -6.68 4.20
CA GLU A 130 -24.17 -7.36 3.77
C GLU A 130 -23.91 -8.55 2.82
N LEU A 131 -22.69 -8.67 2.29
CA LEU A 131 -22.31 -9.77 1.41
C LEU A 131 -22.29 -11.11 2.19
N ILE A 132 -22.88 -12.16 1.62
CA ILE A 132 -22.78 -13.53 2.15
C ILE A 132 -21.78 -14.30 1.27
N PRO A 133 -20.59 -14.65 1.77
CA PRO A 133 -19.58 -15.40 1.02
C PRO A 133 -20.09 -16.77 0.53
N LEU A 134 -19.77 -17.10 -0.72
CA LEU A 134 -20.09 -18.39 -1.34
C LEU A 134 -18.93 -19.41 -1.27
N ASP A 135 -17.71 -18.95 -1.02
CA ASP A 135 -16.54 -19.81 -0.80
C ASP A 135 -15.57 -19.19 0.21
N GLU A 136 -14.59 -19.98 0.67
CA GLU A 136 -13.60 -19.55 1.66
C GLU A 136 -12.79 -18.35 1.16
N GLY A 137 -12.47 -18.32 -0.14
CA GLY A 137 -11.70 -17.23 -0.73
C GLY A 137 -12.48 -15.91 -0.76
N SER A 138 -13.78 -15.94 -1.05
CA SER A 138 -14.61 -14.74 -0.98
C SER A 138 -14.84 -14.26 0.46
N GLU A 139 -14.83 -15.17 1.45
CA GLU A 139 -14.88 -14.82 2.87
C GLU A 139 -13.61 -14.07 3.33
N VAL A 140 -12.43 -14.55 2.90
CA VAL A 140 -11.16 -13.89 3.19
C VAL A 140 -11.12 -12.50 2.53
N LEU A 141 -11.49 -12.41 1.25
CA LEU A 141 -11.53 -11.14 0.53
C LEU A 141 -12.53 -10.15 1.13
N GLN A 142 -13.69 -10.62 1.58
CA GLN A 142 -14.65 -9.79 2.31
C GLN A 142 -14.01 -9.17 3.54
N THR A 143 -13.30 -9.98 4.32
CA THR A 143 -12.66 -9.53 5.56
C THR A 143 -11.54 -8.53 5.27
N PHE A 144 -10.74 -8.73 4.23
CA PHE A 144 -9.75 -7.75 3.77
C PHE A 144 -10.40 -6.43 3.31
N LEU A 145 -11.47 -6.48 2.54
CA LEU A 145 -12.13 -5.28 2.03
C LEU A 145 -12.77 -4.46 3.16
N ILE A 146 -13.29 -5.11 4.21
CA ILE A 146 -13.69 -4.43 5.45
C ILE A 146 -12.51 -3.65 6.06
N GLN A 147 -11.31 -4.25 6.14
CA GLN A 147 -10.12 -3.56 6.66
C GLN A 147 -9.72 -2.37 5.79
N TYR A 148 -9.80 -2.54 4.47
CA TYR A 148 -9.51 -1.46 3.54
C TYR A 148 -10.47 -0.28 3.70
N SER A 149 -11.76 -0.54 3.96
CA SER A 149 -12.72 0.52 4.26
C SER A 149 -12.39 1.23 5.58
N TYR A 150 -12.01 0.51 6.63
CA TYR A 150 -11.58 1.15 7.88
C TYR A 150 -10.29 1.96 7.72
N PHE A 151 -9.36 1.51 6.87
CA PHE A 151 -8.17 2.29 6.52
C PHE A 151 -8.56 3.63 5.86
N ASP A 152 -9.48 3.60 4.90
CA ASP A 152 -9.93 4.81 4.19
C ASP A 152 -10.69 5.78 5.11
N LEU A 153 -11.38 5.26 6.13
CA LEU A 153 -12.02 6.04 7.19
C LEU A 153 -11.03 6.59 8.22
N LEU A 154 -9.74 6.27 8.10
CA LEU A 154 -8.70 6.54 9.11
C LEU A 154 -9.00 5.90 10.48
N ALA A 155 -9.91 4.92 10.53
CA ALA A 155 -10.36 4.25 11.74
C ALA A 155 -9.49 3.01 12.07
N TYR A 156 -8.19 3.22 12.24
CA TYR A 156 -7.20 2.14 12.42
C TYR A 156 -7.41 1.33 13.70
N GLY A 157 -8.08 1.91 14.71
CA GLY A 157 -8.48 1.20 15.93
C GLY A 157 -9.31 -0.06 15.65
N GLU A 158 -10.05 -0.08 14.54
CA GLU A 158 -10.92 -1.19 14.16
C GLU A 158 -10.15 -2.43 13.67
N PHE A 159 -8.86 -2.30 13.32
CA PHE A 159 -8.09 -3.43 12.76
C PHE A 159 -7.96 -4.58 13.76
N GLY A 160 -7.92 -4.27 15.05
CA GLY A 160 -7.84 -5.27 16.11
C GLY A 160 -9.02 -6.24 16.12
N ASN A 161 -10.21 -5.80 15.68
CA ASN A 161 -11.43 -6.60 15.67
C ASN A 161 -11.38 -7.75 14.64
N TYR A 162 -10.48 -7.66 13.66
CA TYR A 162 -10.42 -8.62 12.54
C TYR A 162 -9.06 -9.31 12.42
N TYR A 163 -8.06 -8.92 13.20
CA TYR A 163 -6.70 -9.44 13.09
C TYR A 163 -6.65 -10.97 13.22
N GLN A 164 -7.18 -11.51 14.32
CA GLN A 164 -7.14 -12.94 14.59
C GLN A 164 -7.93 -13.73 13.53
N ARG A 165 -9.12 -13.22 13.17
CA ARG A 165 -9.97 -13.81 12.13
C ARG A 165 -9.24 -13.90 10.78
N LEU A 166 -8.57 -12.82 10.35
CA LEU A 166 -7.79 -12.82 9.11
C LEU A 166 -6.65 -13.83 9.13
N VAL A 167 -5.91 -13.92 10.25
CA VAL A 167 -4.82 -14.90 10.38
C VAL A 167 -5.36 -16.33 10.24
N GLU A 168 -6.45 -16.64 10.93
CA GLU A 168 -7.09 -17.97 10.88
C GLU A 168 -7.62 -18.29 9.49
N GLN A 169 -8.39 -17.37 8.88
CA GLN A 169 -8.94 -17.53 7.54
C GLN A 169 -7.85 -17.76 6.50
N VAL A 170 -6.79 -16.95 6.49
CA VAL A 170 -5.69 -17.10 5.52
C VAL A 170 -4.95 -18.42 5.74
N SER A 171 -4.76 -18.86 6.98
CA SER A 171 -4.11 -20.14 7.29
C SER A 171 -4.95 -21.36 6.90
N GLY A 172 -6.28 -21.20 6.81
CA GLY A 172 -7.22 -22.26 6.45
C GLY A 172 -7.44 -22.45 4.95
N ILE A 173 -6.81 -21.64 4.08
CA ILE A 173 -7.03 -21.72 2.63
C ILE A 173 -6.30 -22.90 2.02
N ASP A 174 -7.07 -23.84 1.47
CA ASP A 174 -6.55 -25.06 0.84
C ASP A 174 -5.84 -24.80 -0.50
N SER A 175 -6.28 -23.79 -1.26
CA SER A 175 -5.71 -23.47 -2.57
C SER A 175 -4.28 -22.94 -2.41
N PRO A 176 -3.23 -23.64 -2.92
CA PRO A 176 -1.85 -23.16 -2.78
C PRO A 176 -1.62 -21.81 -3.48
N PHE A 177 -2.38 -21.54 -4.54
CA PHE A 177 -2.34 -20.27 -5.25
C PHE A 177 -2.87 -19.13 -4.39
N LEU A 178 -4.08 -19.28 -3.86
CA LEU A 178 -4.70 -18.24 -3.03
C LEU A 178 -3.98 -18.11 -1.69
N SER A 179 -3.55 -19.20 -1.08
CA SER A 179 -2.77 -19.19 0.15
C SER A 179 -1.53 -18.30 0.01
N TYR A 180 -0.79 -18.42 -1.12
CA TYR A 180 0.35 -17.56 -1.40
C TYR A 180 -0.02 -16.07 -1.46
N TYR A 181 -1.02 -15.71 -2.26
CA TYR A 181 -1.38 -14.30 -2.48
C TYR A 181 -2.10 -13.67 -1.29
N PHE A 182 -2.97 -14.41 -0.60
CA PHE A 182 -3.59 -13.96 0.64
C PHE A 182 -2.58 -13.85 1.78
N GLN A 183 -1.54 -14.67 1.81
CA GLN A 183 -0.45 -14.47 2.76
C GLN A 183 0.31 -13.17 2.49
N LEU A 184 0.50 -12.77 1.23
CA LEU A 184 1.08 -11.46 0.90
C LEU A 184 0.17 -10.31 1.35
N ARG A 185 -1.15 -10.41 1.12
CA ARG A 185 -2.12 -9.43 1.64
C ARG A 185 -2.11 -9.36 3.16
N LEU A 186 -1.97 -10.51 3.82
CA LEU A 186 -1.89 -10.59 5.27
C LEU A 186 -0.61 -9.90 5.79
N GLU A 187 0.53 -10.06 5.11
CA GLU A 187 1.76 -9.34 5.44
C GLU A 187 1.58 -7.82 5.28
N ASP A 188 0.93 -7.36 4.20
CA ASP A 188 0.58 -5.94 4.01
C ASP A 188 -0.33 -5.43 5.16
N PHE A 189 -1.37 -6.18 5.52
CA PHE A 189 -2.27 -5.82 6.64
C PHE A 189 -1.54 -5.80 7.98
N GLN A 190 -0.72 -6.81 8.27
CA GLN A 190 0.04 -6.90 9.51
C GLN A 190 1.03 -5.75 9.65
N PHE A 191 1.65 -5.30 8.55
CA PHE A 191 2.45 -4.08 8.57
C PHE A 191 1.63 -2.90 9.11
N TYR A 192 0.48 -2.58 8.50
CA TYR A 192 -0.32 -1.42 8.92
C TYR A 192 -0.88 -1.58 10.34
N TYR A 193 -1.34 -2.78 10.71
CA TYR A 193 -1.83 -3.07 12.05
C TYR A 193 -0.77 -2.77 13.13
N HIS A 194 0.42 -3.34 12.98
CA HIS A 194 1.50 -3.14 13.95
C HIS A 194 2.05 -1.70 13.88
N TRP A 195 2.12 -1.09 12.70
CA TRP A 195 2.60 0.28 12.55
C TRP A 195 1.70 1.27 13.28
N LYS A 196 0.38 1.23 13.07
CA LYS A 196 -0.57 2.14 13.71
C LYS A 196 -0.60 1.99 15.23
N ARG A 197 -0.20 0.84 15.76
CA ARG A 197 -0.03 0.56 17.20
C ARG A 197 1.34 0.94 17.76
N ASN A 198 2.20 1.58 16.97
CA ASN A 198 3.58 1.91 17.31
C ASN A 198 4.46 0.67 17.62
N GLU A 199 4.13 -0.49 17.06
CA GLU A 199 4.91 -1.73 17.16
C GLU A 199 5.86 -1.85 15.95
N VAL A 200 6.65 -0.79 15.71
CA VAL A 200 7.34 -0.53 14.43
C VAL A 200 8.34 -1.60 14.00
N ILE A 201 9.00 -2.28 14.94
CA ILE A 201 9.94 -3.36 14.62
C ILE A 201 9.19 -4.53 13.97
N ILE A 202 8.02 -4.88 14.52
CA ILE A 202 7.17 -5.95 14.01
C ILE A 202 6.57 -5.53 12.66
N ALA A 203 6.10 -4.29 12.55
CA ALA A 203 5.58 -3.75 11.31
C ALA A 203 6.60 -3.89 10.17
N ARG A 204 7.81 -3.35 10.35
CA ARG A 204 8.87 -3.38 9.33
C ARG A 204 9.27 -4.79 8.93
N LYS A 205 9.28 -5.75 9.86
CA LYS A 205 9.49 -7.17 9.55
C LYS A 205 8.48 -7.68 8.51
N TYR A 206 7.20 -7.33 8.64
CA TYR A 206 6.18 -7.75 7.68
C TYR A 206 6.33 -7.03 6.33
N ALA A 207 6.61 -5.72 6.34
CA ALA A 207 6.88 -4.99 5.10
C ALA A 207 8.08 -5.57 4.32
N PHE A 208 9.18 -5.91 5.00
CA PHE A 208 10.33 -6.55 4.33
C PHE A 208 10.01 -7.95 3.80
N ARG A 209 9.15 -8.72 4.49
CA ARG A 209 8.68 -10.02 3.98
C ARG A 209 7.88 -9.85 2.68
N ALA A 210 6.93 -8.92 2.67
CA ALA A 210 6.13 -8.62 1.49
C ALA A 210 7.00 -8.09 0.33
N LEU A 211 7.95 -7.19 0.63
CA LEU A 211 8.86 -6.59 -0.34
C LEU A 211 9.72 -7.62 -1.06
N ASN A 212 10.21 -8.62 -0.32
CA ASN A 212 11.06 -9.68 -0.85
C ASN A 212 10.31 -10.73 -1.68
N LYS A 213 8.98 -10.80 -1.57
CA LYS A 213 8.16 -11.81 -2.26
C LYS A 213 7.37 -11.24 -3.44
N THR A 214 7.03 -9.95 -3.40
CA THR A 214 6.19 -9.36 -4.45
C THR A 214 6.96 -9.19 -5.77
N MET A 215 6.31 -9.56 -6.87
CA MET A 215 6.83 -9.33 -8.23
C MET A 215 6.39 -7.97 -8.79
N SER A 216 5.37 -7.35 -8.20
CA SER A 216 4.80 -6.09 -8.70
C SER A 216 5.69 -4.89 -8.36
N PRO A 217 6.23 -4.16 -9.36
CA PRO A 217 6.95 -2.93 -9.10
C PRO A 217 6.09 -1.89 -8.39
N PHE A 218 4.78 -1.86 -8.70
CA PHE A 218 3.81 -1.00 -8.05
C PHE A 218 3.74 -1.29 -6.54
N LYS A 219 3.58 -2.56 -6.14
CA LYS A 219 3.59 -2.93 -4.72
C LYS A 219 4.95 -2.66 -4.05
N LYS A 220 6.07 -2.91 -4.74
CA LYS A 220 7.40 -2.59 -4.21
C LYS A 220 7.51 -1.10 -3.90
N CYS A 221 7.08 -0.22 -4.81
CA CYS A 221 7.03 1.22 -4.59
C CYS A 221 6.20 1.56 -3.34
N HIS A 222 4.98 1.04 -3.22
CA HIS A 222 4.12 1.30 -2.07
C HIS A 222 4.69 0.79 -0.74
N LEU A 223 5.34 -0.38 -0.74
CA LEU A 223 5.99 -0.94 0.45
C LEU A 223 7.20 -0.09 0.88
N GLN A 224 7.96 0.45 -0.08
CA GLN A 224 9.05 1.38 0.23
C GLN A 224 8.52 2.68 0.85
N ILE A 225 7.41 3.23 0.35
CA ILE A 225 6.73 4.38 0.99
C ILE A 225 6.32 4.03 2.42
N ALA A 226 5.66 2.88 2.61
CA ALA A 226 5.22 2.43 3.93
C ALA A 226 6.40 2.27 4.91
N LEU A 227 7.52 1.70 4.46
CA LEU A 227 8.75 1.60 5.25
C LEU A 227 9.25 3.00 5.62
N ALA A 228 9.34 3.92 4.68
CA ALA A 228 9.76 5.30 4.93
C ALA A 228 8.87 6.00 5.97
N GLU A 229 7.56 5.89 5.84
CA GLU A 229 6.60 6.42 6.82
C GLU A 229 6.79 5.78 8.20
N SER A 230 7.09 4.49 8.27
CA SER A 230 7.37 3.81 9.53
C SER A 230 8.65 4.29 10.22
N TYR A 231 9.60 4.90 9.50
CA TYR A 231 10.82 5.51 10.04
C TYR A 231 10.70 7.01 10.30
N SER A 232 9.68 7.66 9.73
CA SER A 232 9.52 9.13 9.62
C SER A 232 9.66 9.95 10.91
N ILE A 233 9.47 9.36 12.08
CA ILE A 233 9.58 10.04 13.39
C ILE A 233 10.95 9.79 14.02
N ILE A 234 11.55 8.62 13.77
CA ILE A 234 12.67 8.12 14.59
C ILE A 234 14.01 8.13 13.86
N ASP A 235 14.02 8.05 12.52
CA ASP A 235 15.24 7.89 11.74
C ASP A 235 15.07 8.51 10.37
N TYR A 236 15.60 9.73 10.22
CA TYR A 236 15.53 10.48 8.96
C TYR A 236 16.26 9.76 7.83
N ASP A 237 17.45 9.20 8.08
CA ASP A 237 18.28 8.68 7.01
C ASP A 237 17.66 7.40 6.44
N GLN A 238 17.10 6.54 7.29
CA GLN A 238 16.32 5.38 6.85
C GLN A 238 15.03 5.78 6.14
N ALA A 239 14.31 6.79 6.66
CA ALA A 239 13.10 7.28 6.02
C ALA A 239 13.38 7.81 4.61
N ILE A 240 14.43 8.62 4.43
CA ILE A 240 14.84 9.16 3.13
C ILE A 240 15.38 8.09 2.20
N PHE A 241 16.15 7.11 2.71
CA PHE A 241 16.60 5.97 1.91
C PHE A 241 15.42 5.25 1.24
N HIS A 242 14.42 4.85 2.05
CA HIS A 242 13.24 4.17 1.54
C HIS A 242 12.39 5.06 0.62
N MET A 243 12.32 6.36 0.90
CA MET A 243 11.61 7.32 0.05
C MET A 243 12.27 7.45 -1.34
N ASN A 244 13.60 7.47 -1.39
CA ASN A 244 14.36 7.52 -2.64
C ASN A 244 14.20 6.23 -3.44
N GLU A 245 14.22 5.06 -2.77
CA GLU A 245 13.91 3.78 -3.44
C GLU A 245 12.51 3.77 -4.05
N ALA A 246 11.51 4.26 -3.31
CA ALA A 246 10.15 4.41 -3.83
C ALA A 246 10.10 5.35 -5.05
N LEU A 247 10.82 6.48 -4.99
CA LEU A 247 10.85 7.47 -6.07
C LEU A 247 11.54 6.93 -7.32
N ASN A 248 12.65 6.21 -7.17
CA ASN A 248 13.36 5.57 -8.26
C ASN A 248 12.44 4.61 -9.03
N ILE A 249 11.67 3.79 -8.30
CA ILE A 249 10.69 2.88 -8.91
C ILE A 249 9.56 3.69 -9.58
N ALA A 250 9.02 4.70 -8.90
CA ALA A 250 7.90 5.50 -9.42
C ALA A 250 8.27 6.31 -10.67
N ASP A 251 9.50 6.83 -10.75
CA ASP A 251 9.99 7.54 -11.93
C ASP A 251 10.25 6.56 -13.08
N TYR A 252 10.88 5.40 -12.83
CA TYR A 252 11.14 4.41 -13.87
C TYR A 252 9.84 3.91 -14.53
N TYR A 253 8.84 3.54 -13.72
CA TYR A 253 7.55 3.03 -14.20
C TYR A 253 6.49 4.12 -14.42
N GLN A 254 6.85 5.41 -14.25
CA GLN A 254 5.97 6.56 -14.44
C GLN A 254 4.69 6.54 -13.58
N PHE A 255 4.77 6.00 -12.37
CA PHE A 255 3.64 5.97 -11.44
C PHE A 255 3.29 7.37 -10.92
N ALA A 256 2.00 7.66 -10.84
CA ALA A 256 1.48 8.95 -10.36
C ALA A 256 1.84 9.24 -8.89
N ILE A 257 2.14 8.21 -8.08
CA ILE A 257 2.53 8.36 -6.68
C ILE A 257 3.83 9.17 -6.49
N ARG A 258 4.66 9.30 -7.54
CA ARG A 258 5.87 10.14 -7.53
C ARG A 258 5.60 11.57 -7.08
N ASP A 259 4.44 12.12 -7.44
CA ASP A 259 4.10 13.50 -7.11
C ASP A 259 3.84 13.62 -5.61
N ALA A 260 3.07 12.69 -5.03
CA ALA A 260 2.84 12.63 -3.58
C ALA A 260 4.13 12.36 -2.78
N ILE A 261 5.07 11.58 -3.33
CA ILE A 261 6.40 11.40 -2.73
C ILE A 261 7.12 12.74 -2.61
N ARG A 262 7.18 13.51 -3.70
CA ARG A 262 7.90 14.80 -3.75
C ARG A 262 7.21 15.90 -2.95
N THR A 263 5.88 15.97 -2.99
CA THR A 263 5.14 17.12 -2.44
C THR A 263 4.57 16.85 -1.05
N ARG A 264 4.37 15.59 -0.65
CA ARG A 264 3.79 15.30 0.67
C ARG A 264 4.76 14.57 1.58
N PHE A 265 5.21 13.38 1.17
CA PHE A 265 5.94 12.50 2.08
C PHE A 265 7.35 13.00 2.40
N TYR A 266 8.11 13.44 1.40
CA TYR A 266 9.47 13.98 1.61
C TYR A 266 9.46 15.28 2.46
N PRO A 267 8.59 16.27 2.17
CA PRO A 267 8.42 17.46 3.01
C PRO A 267 8.03 17.14 4.45
N PHE A 268 7.08 16.22 4.65
CA PHE A 268 6.66 15.78 5.97
C PHE A 268 7.83 15.26 6.80
N ILE A 269 8.59 14.27 6.28
CA ILE A 269 9.75 13.68 6.96
C ILE A 269 10.79 14.78 7.27
N SER A 270 11.03 15.67 6.32
CA SER A 270 11.99 16.78 6.47
C SER A 270 11.57 17.75 7.57
N ALA A 271 10.29 18.08 7.67
CA ALA A 271 9.75 18.95 8.71
C ALA A 271 9.83 18.30 10.10
N VAL A 272 9.45 17.02 10.24
CA VAL A 272 9.54 16.27 11.52
C VAL A 272 10.96 16.31 12.09
N HIS A 273 11.97 16.22 11.23
CA HIS A 273 13.38 16.20 11.63
C HIS A 273 14.06 17.58 11.60
N ASN A 274 13.32 18.67 11.38
CA ASN A 274 13.85 20.04 11.22
C ASN A 274 14.92 20.18 10.12
N LYS A 275 14.94 19.30 9.12
CA LYS A 275 15.84 19.33 7.97
C LYS A 275 15.16 20.01 6.78
N THR A 276 14.81 21.29 6.93
CA THR A 276 13.94 22.00 5.98
C THR A 276 14.66 22.80 4.90
N GLU A 277 15.99 22.84 4.93
CA GLU A 277 16.81 23.59 3.97
C GLU A 277 16.65 23.04 2.55
N GLY A 278 16.35 23.92 1.59
CA GLY A 278 16.11 23.52 0.19
C GLY A 278 14.81 22.73 -0.05
N VAL A 279 14.04 22.42 0.99
CA VAL A 279 12.79 21.65 0.87
C VAL A 279 11.62 22.59 0.61
N THR A 280 10.89 22.32 -0.48
CA THR A 280 9.69 23.07 -0.88
C THR A 280 8.56 22.10 -1.26
N THR A 281 7.32 22.59 -1.23
CA THR A 281 6.16 21.80 -1.60
C THR A 281 5.00 22.68 -2.08
N THR A 282 4.17 22.12 -2.94
CA THR A 282 2.88 22.68 -3.36
C THR A 282 1.70 22.24 -2.48
N ASP A 283 1.90 21.27 -1.58
CA ASP A 283 0.87 20.81 -0.65
C ASP A 283 0.75 21.77 0.55
N LEU A 284 -0.44 22.35 0.74
CA LEU A 284 -0.67 23.39 1.75
C LEU A 284 -0.43 22.91 3.20
N PRO A 285 -0.96 21.75 3.63
CA PRO A 285 -0.61 21.19 4.94
C PRO A 285 0.89 21.04 5.16
N GLU A 286 1.64 20.52 4.20
CA GLU A 286 3.08 20.36 4.36
C GLU A 286 3.87 21.68 4.23
N GLN A 287 3.34 22.69 3.54
CA GLN A 287 3.89 24.06 3.63
C GLN A 287 3.76 24.60 5.05
N ALA A 288 2.61 24.40 5.71
CA ALA A 288 2.41 24.81 7.09
C ALA A 288 3.34 24.03 8.03
N HIS A 289 3.53 22.73 7.82
CA HIS A 289 4.45 21.93 8.62
C HIS A 289 5.91 22.40 8.50
N LEU A 290 6.38 22.65 7.26
CA LEU A 290 7.71 23.21 7.01
C LEU A 290 7.89 24.59 7.66
N ALA A 291 6.87 25.45 7.59
CA ALA A 291 6.88 26.75 8.25
C ALA A 291 6.95 26.61 9.78
N ALA A 292 6.17 25.68 10.36
CA ALA A 292 6.20 25.38 11.79
C ALA A 292 7.59 24.91 12.23
N ALA A 293 8.22 23.99 11.49
CA ALA A 293 9.57 23.51 11.75
C ALA A 293 10.65 24.61 11.61
N ARG A 294 10.40 25.64 10.81
CA ARG A 294 11.27 26.83 10.69
C ARG A 294 11.02 27.89 11.77
N GLY A 295 9.99 27.73 12.60
CA GLY A 295 9.54 28.73 13.56
C GLY A 295 8.81 29.92 12.96
N ASP A 296 8.33 29.81 11.71
CA ASP A 296 7.57 30.87 11.04
C ASP A 296 6.08 30.79 11.42
N VAL A 297 5.76 31.31 12.61
CA VAL A 297 4.40 31.30 13.16
C VAL A 297 3.42 32.06 12.27
N GLY A 298 3.85 33.17 11.66
CA GLY A 298 3.02 34.00 10.81
C GLY A 298 2.54 33.22 9.59
N LYS A 299 3.44 32.48 8.93
CA LYS A 299 3.07 31.68 7.76
C LYS A 299 2.16 30.50 8.12
N VAL A 300 2.35 29.86 9.27
CA VAL A 300 1.45 28.79 9.73
C VAL A 300 0.04 29.32 9.97
N GLN A 301 -0.09 30.49 10.60
CA GLN A 301 -1.39 31.13 10.83
C GLN A 301 -2.05 31.58 9.53
N GLU A 302 -1.28 32.07 8.55
CA GLU A 302 -1.79 32.41 7.22
C GLU A 302 -2.39 31.17 6.52
N ILE A 303 -1.75 30.00 6.64
CA ILE A 303 -2.22 28.79 5.96
C ILE A 303 -3.35 28.09 6.71
N LEU A 304 -3.28 28.01 8.05
CA LEU A 304 -4.17 27.19 8.87
C LEU A 304 -5.21 27.99 9.67
N GLY A 305 -5.07 29.31 9.78
CA GLY A 305 -5.90 30.13 10.66
C GLY A 305 -7.38 30.19 10.27
N ASP A 306 -7.67 30.10 8.97
CA ASP A 306 -9.02 30.20 8.42
C ASP A 306 -9.64 28.83 8.09
N CYS A 307 -8.98 27.72 8.43
CA CYS A 307 -9.56 26.40 8.24
C CYS A 307 -10.72 26.18 9.23
N GLU A 308 -11.93 25.92 8.72
CA GLU A 308 -13.12 25.65 9.53
C GLU A 308 -12.92 24.44 10.47
N GLU A 309 -12.30 23.38 9.96
CA GLU A 309 -11.92 22.19 10.72
C GLU A 309 -10.48 21.80 10.41
N LEU A 310 -9.66 21.71 11.45
CA LEU A 310 -8.29 21.22 11.35
C LEU A 310 -8.28 19.70 11.49
N THR A 311 -7.50 19.02 10.66
CA THR A 311 -7.10 17.64 10.93
C THR A 311 -6.20 17.57 12.16
N PRO A 312 -6.08 16.41 12.83
CA PRO A 312 -5.18 16.26 13.97
C PRO A 312 -3.72 16.63 13.66
N PHE A 313 -3.25 16.40 12.43
CA PHE A 313 -1.91 16.82 12.00
C PHE A 313 -1.79 18.34 11.88
N GLN A 314 -2.79 19.02 11.30
CA GLN A 314 -2.79 20.48 11.20
C GLN A 314 -2.90 21.15 12.57
N GLU A 315 -3.67 20.57 13.51
CA GLU A 315 -3.67 21.00 14.92
C GLU A 315 -2.28 20.86 15.54
N TYR A 316 -1.56 19.77 15.25
CA TYR A 316 -0.18 19.59 15.67
C TYR A 316 0.73 20.65 15.06
N TYR A 317 0.65 20.93 13.76
CA TYR A 317 1.47 21.96 13.09
C TYR A 317 1.24 23.35 13.69
N LEU A 318 -0.01 23.74 13.89
CA LEU A 318 -0.36 25.01 14.53
C LEU A 318 0.08 25.04 16.00
N GLY A 319 -0.09 23.94 16.73
CA GLY A 319 0.35 23.78 18.12
C GLY A 319 1.86 23.89 18.27
N LEU A 320 2.61 23.30 17.33
CA LEU A 320 4.08 23.36 17.27
C LEU A 320 4.56 24.79 17.07
N ALA A 321 3.99 25.51 16.10
CA ALA A 321 4.36 26.89 15.81
C ALA A 321 4.02 27.85 16.96
N THR A 322 2.83 27.69 17.55
CA THR A 322 2.34 28.59 18.62
C THR A 322 2.73 28.16 20.03
N GLN A 323 3.43 27.03 20.17
CA GLN A 323 3.76 26.40 21.46
C GLN A 323 2.52 26.18 22.35
N SER A 324 1.37 25.93 21.71
CA SER A 324 0.08 25.80 22.38
C SER A 324 -0.13 24.39 22.93
N VAL A 325 0.05 24.23 24.23
CA VAL A 325 -0.20 22.98 24.97
C VAL A 325 -1.62 22.45 24.70
N ARG A 326 -2.61 23.34 24.54
CA ARG A 326 -4.00 22.95 24.25
C ARG A 326 -4.11 22.27 22.88
N LEU A 327 -3.55 22.88 21.84
CA LEU A 327 -3.60 22.32 20.47
C LEU A 327 -2.85 20.99 20.39
N LEU A 328 -1.65 20.92 20.98
CA LEU A 328 -0.87 19.68 21.02
C LEU A 328 -1.59 18.56 21.79
N THR A 329 -2.22 18.89 22.92
CA THR A 329 -3.01 17.91 23.70
C THR A 329 -4.22 17.41 22.92
N ASN A 330 -4.90 18.30 22.18
CA ASN A 330 -6.03 17.92 21.35
C ASN A 330 -5.58 17.01 20.20
N SER A 331 -4.56 17.42 19.44
CA SER A 331 -3.98 16.60 18.36
C SER A 331 -3.60 15.20 18.84
N TYR A 332 -2.89 15.10 19.98
CA TYR A 332 -2.52 13.83 20.60
C TYR A 332 -3.74 12.93 20.87
N ARG A 333 -4.78 13.49 21.49
CA ARG A 333 -6.00 12.76 21.82
C ARG A 333 -6.76 12.32 20.58
N ARG A 334 -6.85 13.17 19.55
CA ARG A 334 -7.58 12.86 18.32
C ARG A 334 -6.87 11.77 17.51
N LEU A 335 -5.54 11.85 17.37
CA LEU A 335 -4.75 10.78 16.75
C LEU A 335 -4.96 9.43 17.44
N MET A 336 -4.99 9.39 18.77
CA MET A 336 -5.26 8.16 19.50
C MET A 336 -6.70 7.67 19.43
N ASN A 337 -7.67 8.56 19.64
CA ASN A 337 -9.06 8.16 19.92
C ASN A 337 -9.94 8.17 18.67
N GLU A 338 -9.74 9.13 17.76
CA GLU A 338 -10.48 9.18 16.50
C GLU A 338 -9.87 8.22 15.49
N TYR A 339 -8.53 8.19 15.38
CA TYR A 339 -7.86 7.38 14.36
C TYR A 339 -7.35 6.04 14.89
N GLY A 340 -6.94 5.93 16.16
CA GLY A 340 -6.17 4.79 16.64
C GLY A 340 -4.74 4.76 16.09
N ASP A 341 -4.17 5.94 15.78
CA ASP A 341 -2.82 6.11 15.27
C ASP A 341 -1.83 6.47 16.39
N TYR A 342 -1.40 5.44 17.12
CA TYR A 342 -0.46 5.57 18.24
C TYR A 342 0.95 5.94 17.80
N TYR A 343 1.31 5.65 16.55
CA TYR A 343 2.63 6.02 16.01
C TYR A 343 2.71 7.53 15.81
N TYR A 344 1.78 8.12 15.04
CA TYR A 344 1.82 9.56 14.81
C TYR A 344 1.38 10.39 16.03
N ALA A 345 0.64 9.81 16.98
CA ALA A 345 0.43 10.44 18.29
C ALA A 345 1.75 10.76 19.03
N MET A 346 2.86 10.10 18.69
CA MET A 346 4.17 10.43 19.26
C MET A 346 4.63 11.86 18.93
N LEU A 347 4.22 12.43 17.79
CA LEU A 347 4.61 13.78 17.38
C LEU A 347 4.19 14.86 18.41
N PRO A 348 2.88 15.08 18.68
CA PRO A 348 2.48 16.05 19.69
C PRO A 348 2.93 15.65 21.11
N PHE A 349 3.03 14.35 21.40
CA PHE A 349 3.50 13.88 22.71
C PHE A 349 4.94 14.31 23.00
N GLN A 350 5.86 14.12 22.04
CA GLN A 350 7.26 14.51 22.19
C GLN A 350 7.40 16.02 22.40
N GLU A 351 6.63 16.84 21.67
CA GLU A 351 6.67 18.29 21.85
C GLU A 351 6.11 18.72 23.21
N LEU A 352 5.04 18.09 23.70
CA LEU A 352 4.53 18.33 25.06
C LEU A 352 5.58 18.02 26.14
N GLN A 353 6.36 16.94 25.98
CA GLN A 353 7.47 16.64 26.89
C GLN A 353 8.59 17.68 26.81
N ARG A 354 8.89 18.17 25.60
CA ARG A 354 9.89 19.22 25.38
C ARG A 354 9.49 20.50 26.11
N ILE A 355 8.27 20.97 25.95
CA ILE A 355 7.74 22.18 26.61
C ILE A 355 7.80 22.03 28.14
N LYS A 356 7.36 20.89 28.67
CA LYS A 356 7.40 20.62 30.13
C LYS A 356 8.82 20.68 30.69
N THR A 357 9.79 20.11 29.96
CA THR A 357 11.20 20.10 30.38
C THR A 357 11.78 21.51 30.39
N HIS A 358 11.51 22.33 29.37
CA HIS A 358 11.97 23.72 29.32
C HIS A 358 11.41 24.57 30.47
N ASN A 359 10.12 24.39 30.80
CA ASN A 359 9.49 25.12 31.90
C ASN A 359 10.03 24.73 33.28
N THR A 360 10.59 23.51 33.44
CA THR A 360 11.13 23.02 34.71
C THR A 360 12.56 23.53 34.97
N ILE A 361 13.33 23.85 33.91
CA ILE A 361 14.70 24.36 34.02
C ILE A 361 14.73 25.90 34.22
N THR A 362 13.61 26.58 33.96
CA THR A 362 13.50 28.05 34.01
C THR A 362 12.87 28.57 35.31
N LEU A 363 12.67 27.71 36.31
CA LEU A 363 12.25 28.03 37.68
C LEU A 363 13.39 27.71 38.66
#